data_AF-A0A6N6M926-F1
#
_entry.id   AF-A0A6N6M926-F1
#
_cell.length_a   1.000
_cell.length_b   1.000
_cell.length_c   1.000
_cell.angle_alpha   90.00
_cell.angle_beta   90.00
_cell.angle_gamma   90.00
#
_symmetry.space_group_name_H-M   'P 1'
#
loop_
_entity.id
_entity.type
_entity.pdbx_description
1 polymer ?
#
loop_
_entity_poly.entity_id
_entity_poly.type
_entity_poly.pdbx_seq_one_letter_code
_entity_poly.pdbx_strand_id
1 'polypeptide(L)'
;MNTTLKIGVFFLAFIILFSSCASTTLIKSEPSGAKLYLDDMPVGTTPYEHSDTRIAGSCTSVRIEKEGYKTLNTRFCRDEEANPGPLIAGFFFLIPALWGLKYKSIHAYELEPITEEKEKKEVDEAPEEPKSSEEPTEKQSKSKADRLRELKELLDEGILTEEEFKREKEKILNEK
;
A
#
# COMPACT_ATOMS: atom_id res chain seq x y z
N MET A 1 -27.74 39.01 -14.31
CA MET A 1 -26.39 38.58 -13.86
C MET A 1 -25.46 38.57 -15.05
N ASN A 2 -24.47 39.46 -15.08
CA ASN A 2 -23.57 39.68 -16.22
C ASN A 2 -22.71 38.44 -16.47
N THR A 3 -22.38 38.14 -17.73
CA THR A 3 -21.58 36.95 -18.09
C THR A 3 -20.22 36.93 -17.38
N THR A 4 -19.61 38.10 -17.19
CA THR A 4 -18.38 38.30 -16.41
C THR A 4 -18.55 37.95 -14.92
N LEU A 5 -19.71 38.29 -14.34
CA LEU A 5 -20.06 37.94 -12.97
C LEU A 5 -20.28 36.44 -12.82
N LYS A 6 -20.89 35.77 -13.82
CA LYS A 6 -21.04 34.30 -13.82
C LYS A 6 -19.69 33.60 -13.89
N ILE A 7 -18.81 34.00 -14.80
CA ILE A 7 -17.46 33.42 -14.94
C ILE A 7 -16.66 33.62 -13.64
N GLY A 8 -16.75 34.82 -13.04
CA GLY A 8 -16.11 35.10 -11.75
C GLY A 8 -16.62 34.19 -10.62
N VAL A 9 -17.93 33.93 -10.55
CA VAL A 9 -18.52 33.02 -9.55
C VAL A 9 -18.09 31.57 -9.77
N PHE A 10 -18.07 31.08 -11.02
CA PHE A 10 -17.58 29.73 -11.33
C PHE A 10 -16.10 29.57 -11.01
N PHE A 11 -15.27 30.57 -11.34
CA PHE A 11 -13.84 30.55 -11.03
C PHE A 11 -13.57 30.59 -9.52
N LEU A 12 -14.32 31.41 -8.77
CA LEU A 12 -14.22 31.46 -7.31
C LEU A 12 -14.67 30.14 -6.66
N ALA A 13 -15.79 29.56 -7.12
CA ALA A 13 -16.27 28.26 -6.64
C ALA A 13 -15.25 27.14 -6.94
N PHE A 14 -14.61 27.18 -8.11
CA PHE A 14 -13.56 26.24 -8.49
C PHE A 14 -12.38 26.32 -7.52
N ILE A 15 -11.89 27.52 -7.16
CA ILE A 15 -10.79 27.68 -6.20
C ILE A 15 -11.13 27.08 -4.82
N ILE A 16 -12.36 27.26 -4.35
CA ILE A 16 -12.81 26.73 -3.05
C ILE A 16 -12.79 25.19 -3.05
N LEU A 17 -13.04 24.54 -4.19
CA LEU A 17 -12.98 23.07 -4.31
C LEU A 17 -11.56 22.50 -4.22
N PHE A 18 -10.51 23.32 -4.27
CA PHE A 18 -9.11 22.90 -4.11
C PHE A 18 -8.53 23.19 -2.70
N SER A 19 -9.31 23.65 -1.72
CA SER A 19 -8.78 24.02 -0.40
C SER A 19 -8.42 22.81 0.47
N SER A 20 -7.18 22.28 0.42
CA SER A 20 -6.82 20.99 1.05
C SER A 20 -7.21 20.87 2.54
N CYS A 21 -7.75 19.71 2.94
CA CYS A 21 -8.25 19.45 4.28
C CYS A 21 -7.19 18.66 5.02
N ALA A 22 -6.69 19.24 6.11
CA ALA A 22 -5.71 18.60 6.96
C ALA A 22 -6.33 17.38 7.68
N SER A 23 -5.56 16.30 7.75
CA SER A 23 -5.88 15.10 8.53
C SER A 23 -4.79 14.90 9.57
N THR A 24 -5.17 14.51 10.78
CA THR A 24 -4.27 14.34 11.91
C THR A 24 -4.36 12.92 12.45
N THR A 25 -3.23 12.35 12.87
CA THR A 25 -3.15 11.04 13.52
C THR A 25 -2.11 11.04 14.64
N LEU A 26 -2.36 10.23 15.68
CA LEU A 26 -1.48 10.08 16.83
C LEU A 26 -0.76 8.73 16.79
N ILE A 27 0.56 8.78 16.66
CA ILE A 27 1.45 7.61 16.61
C ILE A 27 1.98 7.32 18.02
N LYS A 28 1.73 6.11 18.52
CA LYS A 28 2.15 5.62 19.83
C LYS A 28 2.93 4.32 19.70
N SER A 29 3.89 4.10 20.59
CA SER A 29 4.56 2.80 20.70
C SER A 29 4.60 2.29 22.14
N GLU A 30 4.70 0.97 22.26
CA GLU A 30 4.97 0.26 23.50
C GLU A 30 6.27 -0.56 23.32
N PRO A 31 7.37 -0.24 24.02
CA PRO A 31 7.50 0.84 25.00
C PRO A 31 7.53 2.25 24.38
N SER A 32 7.21 3.25 25.20
CA SER A 32 7.20 4.65 24.80
C SER A 32 8.61 5.26 24.65
N GLY A 33 8.70 6.44 24.02
CA GLY A 33 9.95 7.14 23.77
C GLY A 33 10.87 6.45 22.76
N ALA A 34 10.30 5.79 21.75
CA ALA A 34 11.03 5.27 20.60
C ALA A 34 11.29 6.39 19.58
N LYS A 35 12.42 6.33 18.87
CA LYS A 35 12.74 7.24 17.77
C LYS A 35 11.80 6.95 16.60
N LEU A 36 11.22 8.00 16.03
CA LEU A 36 10.25 7.91 14.96
C LEU A 36 10.79 8.58 13.70
N TYR A 37 10.66 7.85 12.59
CA TYR A 37 10.99 8.32 11.25
C TYR A 37 9.73 8.21 10.39
N LEU A 38 9.42 9.27 9.64
CA LEU A 38 8.35 9.30 8.64
C LEU A 38 8.97 9.60 7.28
N ASP A 39 8.72 8.76 6.27
CA ASP A 39 9.34 8.90 4.94
C ASP A 39 10.87 9.04 5.04
N ASP A 40 11.47 8.18 5.87
CA ASP A 40 12.90 8.15 6.22
C ASP A 40 13.46 9.42 6.91
N MET A 41 12.62 10.42 7.16
CA MET A 41 13.01 11.63 7.88
C MET A 41 12.78 11.48 9.39
N PRO A 42 13.75 11.84 10.25
CA PRO A 42 13.55 11.82 11.69
C PRO A 42 12.57 12.93 12.10
N VAL A 43 11.47 12.56 12.76
CA VAL A 43 10.42 13.51 13.16
C VAL A 43 10.35 13.74 14.67
N GLY A 44 10.90 12.81 15.47
CA GLY A 44 10.94 12.93 16.92
C GLY A 44 10.87 11.58 17.61
N THR A 45 10.13 11.53 18.72
CA THR A 45 9.92 10.31 19.51
C THR A 45 8.44 10.09 19.80
N THR A 46 8.03 8.83 19.93
CA THR A 46 6.66 8.46 20.32
C THR A 46 6.36 8.81 21.78
N PRO A 47 5.14 9.27 22.12
CA PRO A 47 4.03 9.57 21.22
C PRO A 47 4.26 10.81 20.36
N TYR A 48 3.82 10.76 19.10
CA TYR A 48 3.96 11.86 18.14
C TYR A 48 2.64 12.13 17.41
N GLU A 49 2.24 13.39 17.34
CA GLU A 49 1.06 13.83 16.59
C GLU A 49 1.49 14.28 15.20
N HIS A 50 1.00 13.57 14.18
CA HIS A 50 1.29 13.84 12.77
C HIS A 50 0.07 14.49 12.11
N SER A 51 0.26 15.57 11.36
CA SER A 51 -0.82 16.22 10.60
C SER A 51 -0.33 16.61 9.21
N ASP A 52 -1.13 16.32 8.18
CA ASP A 52 -0.80 16.70 6.81
C ASP A 52 -2.03 16.96 5.93
N THR A 53 -1.77 17.46 4.73
CA THR A 53 -2.73 17.80 3.69
C THR A 53 -2.57 16.91 2.44
N ARG A 54 -2.00 15.71 2.59
CA ARG A 54 -1.69 14.80 1.46
C ARG A 54 -2.96 14.30 0.77
N ILE A 55 -2.87 13.88 -0.48
CA ILE A 55 -4.02 13.38 -1.25
C ILE A 55 -4.55 12.08 -0.60
N ALA A 56 -5.86 11.85 -0.66
CA ALA A 56 -6.46 10.58 -0.23
C ALA A 56 -5.80 9.36 -0.92
N GLY A 57 -5.65 8.27 -0.17
CA GLY A 57 -4.95 7.07 -0.61
C GLY A 57 -3.42 7.18 -0.63
N SER A 58 -2.84 8.34 -0.28
CA SER A 58 -1.39 8.43 -0.06
C SER A 58 -0.98 7.65 1.17
N CYS A 59 0.21 7.03 1.13
CA CYS A 59 0.78 6.30 2.25
C CYS A 59 2.03 7.00 2.77
N THR A 60 2.21 6.96 4.09
CA THR A 60 3.42 7.45 4.77
C THR A 60 4.14 6.25 5.36
N SER A 61 5.42 6.11 5.05
CA SER A 61 6.26 5.06 5.64
C SER A 61 6.65 5.45 7.07
N VAL A 62 6.65 4.47 7.97
CA VAL A 62 6.92 4.65 9.39
C VAL A 62 8.00 3.68 9.81
N ARG A 63 9.09 4.21 10.36
CA ARG A 63 10.14 3.43 10.99
C ARG A 63 10.28 3.83 12.46
N ILE A 64 10.21 2.84 13.35
CA ILE A 64 10.28 3.03 14.79
C ILE A 64 11.47 2.26 15.35
N GLU A 65 12.34 2.96 16.07
CA GLU A 65 13.56 2.40 16.64
C GLU A 65 13.63 2.64 18.14
N LYS A 66 13.94 1.59 18.90
CA LYS A 66 14.15 1.66 20.34
C LYS A 66 15.28 0.72 20.75
N GLU A 67 16.13 1.19 21.66
CA GLU A 67 17.24 0.39 22.19
C GLU A 67 16.72 -0.89 22.87
N GLY A 68 17.28 -2.04 22.47
CA GLY A 68 16.87 -3.36 22.97
C GLY A 68 15.62 -3.95 22.28
N TYR A 69 15.07 -3.27 21.27
CA TYR A 69 13.92 -3.71 20.49
C TYR A 69 14.24 -3.75 19.01
N LYS A 70 13.56 -4.64 18.31
CA LYS A 70 13.66 -4.80 16.86
C LYS A 70 13.06 -3.57 16.18
N THR A 71 13.74 -3.08 15.14
CA THR A 71 13.24 -1.98 14.30
C THR A 71 11.93 -2.39 13.63
N LEU A 72 10.90 -1.59 13.83
CA LEU A 72 9.60 -1.79 13.18
C LEU A 72 9.50 -0.90 11.95
N ASN A 73 9.27 -1.51 10.78
CA ASN A 73 8.98 -0.81 9.53
C ASN A 73 7.54 -1.10 9.11
N THR A 74 6.74 -0.06 8.93
CA THR A 74 5.33 -0.16 8.56
C THR A 74 4.92 1.06 7.75
N ARG A 75 3.64 1.15 7.38
CA ARG A 75 3.06 2.31 6.70
C ARG A 75 1.61 2.47 7.11
N PHE A 76 1.14 3.71 7.11
CA PHE A 76 -0.29 4.03 7.22
C PHE A 76 -0.71 4.82 6.00
N CYS A 77 -1.98 4.72 5.62
CA CYS A 77 -2.49 5.31 4.38
C CYS A 77 -3.72 6.18 4.64
N ARG A 78 -3.91 7.21 3.82
CA ARG A 78 -5.02 8.16 3.94
C ARG A 78 -6.30 7.62 3.30
N ASP A 79 -6.67 6.40 3.65
CA ASP A 79 -7.85 5.66 3.19
C ASP A 79 -8.43 4.75 4.29
N GLU A 80 -7.94 4.88 5.52
CA GLU A 80 -8.31 4.04 6.66
C GLU A 80 -9.71 4.34 7.20
N GLU A 81 -10.12 5.61 7.20
CA GLU A 81 -11.46 6.03 7.63
C GLU A 81 -12.19 6.76 6.49
N ALA A 82 -13.33 6.21 6.08
CA ALA A 82 -14.23 6.83 5.12
C ALA A 82 -15.30 7.64 5.84
N ASN A 83 -15.37 8.95 5.55
CA ASN A 83 -16.47 9.79 5.97
C ASN A 83 -17.59 9.72 4.92
N PRO A 84 -18.75 9.10 5.22
CA PRO A 84 -19.83 8.93 4.25
C PRO A 84 -20.43 10.27 3.80
N GLY A 85 -20.35 11.33 4.63
CA GLY A 85 -20.92 12.64 4.30
C GLY A 85 -20.37 13.22 3.00
N PRO A 86 -19.05 13.51 2.90
CA PRO A 86 -18.41 13.97 1.68
C PRO A 86 -18.56 13.01 0.48
N LEU A 87 -18.62 11.69 0.71
CA LEU A 87 -18.81 10.71 -0.36
C LEU A 87 -20.21 10.80 -0.98
N ILE A 88 -21.26 10.88 -0.15
CA ILE A 88 -22.65 11.02 -0.60
C ILE A 88 -22.87 12.40 -1.24
N ALA A 89 -22.30 13.47 -0.65
CA ALA A 89 -22.37 14.80 -1.23
C ALA A 89 -21.65 14.89 -2.59
N GLY A 90 -20.49 14.24 -2.73
CA GLY A 90 -19.75 14.22 -4.00
C GLY A 90 -20.53 13.53 -5.12
N PHE A 91 -21.27 12.46 -4.80
CA PHE A 91 -22.13 11.77 -5.76
C PHE A 91 -23.29 12.65 -6.29
N PHE A 92 -23.89 13.48 -5.44
CA PHE A 92 -25.03 14.34 -5.82
C PHE A 92 -24.64 15.74 -6.32
N PHE A 93 -23.52 16.30 -5.85
CA PHE A 93 -23.16 17.71 -6.06
C PHE A 93 -21.87 17.93 -6.86
N LEU A 94 -21.31 16.88 -7.47
CA LEU A 94 -20.06 16.93 -8.25
C LEU A 94 -18.86 17.51 -7.46
N ILE A 95 -18.94 17.52 -6.13
CA ILE A 95 -17.80 17.82 -5.26
C ILE A 95 -16.85 16.61 -5.33
N PRO A 96 -15.53 16.79 -5.43
CA PRO A 96 -14.65 15.63 -5.45
C PRO A 96 -14.88 14.78 -4.20
N ALA A 97 -15.17 13.49 -4.35
CA ALA A 97 -15.32 12.55 -3.23
C ALA A 97 -13.99 12.27 -2.50
N LEU A 98 -12.87 12.75 -3.08
CA LEU A 98 -11.49 12.58 -2.63
C LEU A 98 -11.19 13.10 -1.21
N TRP A 99 -12.11 13.86 -0.62
CA TRP A 99 -11.94 14.48 0.71
C TRP A 99 -12.53 13.63 1.84
N GLY A 100 -13.28 12.59 1.47
CA GLY A 100 -13.92 11.68 2.42
C GLY A 100 -12.96 10.73 3.11
N LEU A 101 -11.74 10.55 2.60
CA LEU A 101 -10.76 9.59 3.11
C LEU A 101 -9.76 10.25 4.06
N LYS A 102 -9.61 9.67 5.25
CA LYS A 102 -8.81 10.20 6.37
C LYS A 102 -7.93 9.10 6.97
N TYR A 103 -6.94 9.54 7.75
CA TYR A 103 -6.19 8.64 8.63
C TYR A 103 -7.06 8.15 9.78
N LYS A 104 -6.73 6.98 10.32
CA LYS A 104 -7.19 6.58 11.64
C LYS A 104 -6.64 7.56 12.67
N SER A 105 -7.46 7.92 13.65
CA SER A 105 -7.07 8.89 14.68
C SER A 105 -5.85 8.46 15.52
N ILE A 106 -5.65 7.14 15.72
CA ILE A 106 -4.57 6.58 16.54
C ILE A 106 -3.97 5.34 15.89
N HIS A 107 -2.64 5.34 15.77
CA HIS A 107 -1.82 4.18 15.45
C HIS A 107 -0.99 3.79 16.67
N ALA A 108 -1.25 2.61 17.23
CA ALA A 108 -0.49 2.05 18.34
C ALA A 108 0.33 0.86 17.83
N TYR A 109 1.63 0.89 18.09
CA TYR A 109 2.59 -0.13 17.66
C TYR A 109 3.26 -0.78 18.87
N GLU A 110 3.34 -2.11 18.86
CA GLU A 110 4.05 -2.87 19.89
C GLU A 110 5.41 -3.30 19.32
N LEU A 111 6.48 -3.01 20.05
CA LEU A 111 7.84 -3.34 19.62
C LEU A 111 8.25 -4.69 20.21
N GLU A 112 8.84 -5.55 19.39
CA GLU A 112 9.37 -6.83 19.86
C GLU A 112 10.78 -6.63 20.46
N PRO A 113 11.07 -7.18 21.65
CA PRO A 113 12.42 -7.14 22.20
C PRO A 113 13.36 -7.99 21.35
N ILE A 114 14.62 -7.55 21.20
CA ILE A 114 15.65 -8.31 20.48
C ILE A 114 15.97 -9.55 21.33
N THR A 115 15.48 -10.71 20.91
CA THR A 115 15.91 -12.01 21.43
C THR A 115 16.85 -12.59 20.40
N GLU A 116 18.11 -12.85 20.77
CA GLU A 116 19.20 -13.30 19.89
C GLU A 116 18.87 -14.58 19.08
N GLU A 117 17.80 -15.30 19.44
CA GLU A 117 17.33 -16.50 18.74
C GLU A 117 16.58 -16.22 17.42
N LYS A 118 16.09 -14.98 17.17
CA LYS A 118 15.29 -14.65 15.97
C LYS A 118 16.06 -13.95 14.84
N GLU A 119 17.28 -13.49 15.08
CA GLU A 119 18.06 -12.71 14.12
C GLU A 119 18.58 -13.53 12.91
N LYS A 120 18.42 -14.86 12.94
CA LYS A 120 18.82 -15.76 11.85
C LYS A 120 17.75 -15.99 10.77
N LYS A 121 16.55 -15.43 10.91
CA LYS A 121 15.45 -15.61 9.94
C LYS A 121 15.16 -14.40 9.04
N GLU A 122 15.88 -13.29 9.21
CA GLU A 122 15.49 -12.01 8.59
C GLU A 122 16.61 -11.31 7.80
N VAL A 123 17.71 -12.02 7.52
CA VAL A 123 18.77 -11.53 6.61
C VAL A 123 18.52 -11.95 5.15
N ASP A 124 17.50 -12.78 4.88
CA ASP A 124 17.14 -13.21 3.51
C ASP A 124 15.98 -12.42 2.88
N GLU A 125 15.47 -11.36 3.52
CA GLU A 125 14.33 -10.60 2.98
C GLU A 125 14.55 -9.09 3.13
N ALA A 126 15.46 -8.57 2.32
CA ALA A 126 15.51 -7.14 2.01
C ALA A 126 14.36 -6.77 1.05
N PRO A 127 13.80 -5.55 1.15
CA PRO A 127 12.75 -5.08 0.24
C PRO A 127 13.35 -4.72 -1.11
N GLU A 128 13.00 -5.45 -2.16
CA GLU A 128 13.26 -5.04 -3.54
C GLU A 128 11.96 -4.60 -4.24
N GLU A 129 11.86 -3.30 -4.50
CA GLU A 129 11.25 -2.77 -5.72
C GLU A 129 12.12 -1.60 -6.21
N PRO A 130 12.11 -1.22 -7.50
CA PRO A 130 12.03 -2.03 -8.71
C PRO A 130 13.12 -1.62 -9.73
N LYS A 131 13.63 -2.55 -10.53
CA LYS A 131 13.88 -2.29 -11.97
C LYS A 131 14.42 -3.51 -12.71
N SER A 132 13.72 -3.80 -13.80
CA SER A 132 14.29 -4.16 -15.09
C SER A 132 14.98 -5.52 -15.18
N SER A 133 14.26 -6.49 -15.74
CA SER A 133 14.83 -7.34 -16.78
C SER A 133 13.74 -8.11 -17.53
N GLU A 134 13.60 -7.79 -18.81
CA GLU A 134 13.25 -8.78 -19.82
C GLU A 134 14.35 -9.86 -19.85
N GLU A 135 13.92 -11.14 -19.75
CA GLU A 135 14.42 -12.42 -20.30
C GLU A 135 15.86 -12.57 -20.91
N PRO A 136 16.33 -13.81 -21.21
CA PRO A 136 16.34 -15.08 -20.45
C PRO A 136 17.65 -15.89 -20.63
N THR A 137 18.14 -16.60 -19.61
CA THR A 137 18.80 -17.94 -19.71
C THR A 137 18.98 -18.43 -18.27
N GLU A 138 18.50 -19.59 -17.82
CA GLU A 138 18.80 -20.92 -18.33
C GLU A 138 17.78 -21.95 -17.78
N LYS A 139 17.28 -22.81 -18.67
CA LYS A 139 16.42 -23.96 -18.38
C LYS A 139 17.24 -25.12 -17.81
N GLN A 140 16.75 -25.76 -16.74
CA GLN A 140 16.56 -27.22 -16.56
C GLN A 140 16.38 -27.47 -15.05
N SER A 141 15.23 -27.88 -14.53
CA SER A 141 14.75 -29.28 -14.58
C SER A 141 13.39 -29.36 -13.86
N LYS A 142 12.34 -28.68 -14.35
CA LYS A 142 10.98 -28.99 -13.87
C LYS A 142 10.58 -30.35 -14.43
N SER A 143 10.22 -31.28 -13.55
CA SER A 143 9.83 -32.64 -13.94
C SER A 143 8.54 -32.62 -14.78
N LYS A 144 8.26 -33.66 -15.56
CA LYS A 144 7.00 -33.77 -16.34
C LYS A 144 5.77 -33.60 -15.43
N ALA A 145 5.85 -34.09 -14.18
CA ALA A 145 4.79 -33.96 -13.20
C ALA A 145 4.58 -32.51 -12.73
N ASP A 146 5.65 -31.73 -12.52
CA ASP A 146 5.55 -30.33 -12.11
C ASP A 146 4.87 -29.49 -13.19
N ARG A 147 5.26 -29.70 -14.46
CA ARG A 147 4.65 -28.99 -15.61
C ARG A 147 3.17 -29.31 -15.76
N LEU A 148 2.77 -30.56 -15.51
CA LEU A 148 1.35 -30.96 -15.56
C LEU A 148 0.52 -30.38 -14.40
N ARG A 149 1.15 -30.13 -13.24
CA ARG A 149 0.48 -29.49 -12.09
C ARG A 149 0.22 -28.01 -12.35
N GLU A 150 1.24 -27.29 -12.83
CA GLU A 150 1.11 -25.87 -13.23
C GLU A 150 0.06 -25.70 -14.33
N LEU A 151 0.05 -26.59 -15.33
CA LEU A 151 -0.93 -26.54 -16.40
C LEU A 151 -2.37 -26.73 -15.88
N LYS A 152 -2.57 -27.54 -14.85
CA LYS A 152 -3.89 -27.74 -14.23
C LYS A 152 -4.32 -26.52 -13.44
N GLU A 153 -3.41 -25.91 -12.71
CA GLU A 153 -3.66 -24.68 -11.95
C GLU A 153 -4.15 -23.55 -12.87
N LEU A 154 -3.54 -23.38 -14.04
CA LEU A 154 -3.97 -22.40 -15.05
C LEU A 154 -5.38 -22.67 -15.61
N LEU A 155 -5.81 -23.94 -15.66
CA LEU A 155 -7.18 -24.30 -16.05
C LEU A 155 -8.17 -23.99 -14.92
N ASP A 156 -7.82 -24.33 -13.68
CA ASP A 156 -8.64 -24.09 -12.50
C ASP A 156 -8.81 -22.58 -12.23
N GLU A 157 -7.80 -21.76 -12.55
CA GLU A 157 -7.85 -20.29 -12.54
C GLU A 157 -8.64 -19.68 -13.71
N GLY A 158 -9.04 -20.50 -14.70
CA GLY A 158 -9.79 -20.05 -15.89
C GLY A 158 -8.96 -19.23 -16.87
N ILE A 159 -7.63 -19.23 -16.72
CA ILE A 159 -6.69 -18.56 -17.64
C ILE A 159 -6.60 -19.35 -18.95
N LEU A 160 -6.69 -20.68 -18.85
CA LEU A 160 -6.61 -21.59 -19.98
C LEU A 160 -7.98 -22.22 -20.28
N THR A 161 -8.29 -22.44 -21.55
CA THR A 161 -9.48 -23.21 -21.92
C THR A 161 -9.19 -24.73 -21.89
N GLU A 162 -10.22 -25.56 -21.69
CA GLU A 162 -10.06 -27.02 -21.63
C GLU A 162 -9.37 -27.62 -22.87
N GLU A 163 -9.59 -27.02 -24.04
CA GLU A 163 -9.03 -27.48 -25.31
C GLU A 163 -7.53 -27.17 -25.43
N GLU A 164 -7.10 -26.03 -24.88
CA GLU A 164 -5.69 -25.65 -24.81
C GLU A 164 -4.95 -26.49 -23.77
N PHE A 165 -5.60 -26.77 -22.63
CA PHE A 165 -5.09 -27.68 -21.61
C PHE A 165 -4.78 -29.08 -22.16
N LYS A 166 -5.72 -29.68 -22.91
CA LYS A 166 -5.54 -31.02 -23.49
C LYS A 166 -4.37 -31.06 -24.46
N ARG A 167 -4.27 -30.06 -25.34
CA ARG A 167 -3.20 -29.96 -26.34
C ARG A 167 -1.82 -29.88 -25.70
N GLU A 168 -1.67 -29.09 -24.64
CA GLU A 168 -0.37 -28.89 -24.00
C GLU A 168 0.02 -30.08 -23.09
N LYS A 169 -0.97 -30.71 -22.45
CA LYS A 169 -0.78 -31.96 -21.71
C LYS A 169 -0.25 -33.09 -22.58
N GLU A 170 -0.78 -33.28 -23.79
CA GLU A 170 -0.31 -34.32 -24.71
C GLU A 170 1.13 -34.09 -25.17
N LYS A 171 1.51 -32.83 -25.41
CA LYS A 171 2.89 -32.49 -25.76
C LYS A 171 3.87 -32.83 -24.63
N ILE A 172 3.53 -32.52 -23.38
CA ILE A 172 4.39 -32.81 -22.21
C ILE A 172 4.54 -34.32 -21.99
N LEU A 173 3.48 -35.10 -22.25
CA LEU A 173 3.53 -36.56 -22.12
C LEU A 173 4.34 -37.24 -23.24
N ASN A 174 4.36 -36.65 -24.44
CA ASN A 174 5.08 -37.18 -25.60
C ASN A 174 6.53 -36.66 -25.71
N GLU A 175 6.92 -35.68 -24.89
CA GLU A 175 8.31 -35.25 -24.71
C GLU A 175 9.12 -36.46 -24.20
N LYS A 176 10.22 -36.84 -24.88
CA LYS A 176 11.04 -38.02 -24.52
C LYS A 176 11.85 -37.76 -23.26
#